data_AF-A0A645GN94-F1
#
_entry.id   AF-A0A645GN94-F1
#
_cell.length_a   1.000
_cell.length_b   1.000
_cell.length_c   1.000
_cell.angle_alpha   90.00
_cell.angle_beta   90.00
_cell.angle_gamma   90.00
#
_symmetry.space_group_name_H-M   'P 1'
#
loop_
_entity.id
_entity.type
_entity.pdbx_description
1 polymer ?
#
loop_
_entity_poly.entity_id
_entity_poly.type
_entity_poly.pdbx_seq_one_letter_code
_entity_poly.pdbx_strand_id
1 'polypeptide(L)'
;MCGSLGTAVSDLQGEIDGTTSYVDGKALLDAEENKGSSLYIGPTQTSQFAFSGTDLLGAGTNNVYFILDKCISMVKNGDTAGLSGMIGDLQSAQSRVLCFQTNIGATMNTMELIGSRYTSSTLNYKEMQSDAIDADMAEAYTNFTTAKTVYSAALAAGAEIVQISLLDFLK
;
A
#
# COMPACT_ATOMS: atom_id res chain seq x y z
N MET A 1 56.49 -34.65 19.12
CA MET A 1 55.21 -34.28 19.76
C MET A 1 54.97 -32.76 19.70
N CYS A 2 55.03 -32.15 18.51
CA CYS A 2 54.82 -30.70 18.31
C CYS A 2 53.95 -30.42 17.06
N GLY A 3 53.12 -31.38 16.66
CA GLY A 3 52.28 -31.27 15.46
C GLY A 3 50.80 -30.97 15.76
N SER A 4 50.31 -31.32 16.96
CA SER A 4 48.88 -31.23 17.28
C SER A 4 48.41 -29.85 17.72
N LEU A 5 49.34 -28.99 18.17
CA LEU A 5 49.01 -27.62 18.57
C LEU A 5 48.91 -26.69 17.36
N GLY A 6 49.74 -26.88 16.34
CA GLY A 6 49.71 -26.08 15.11
C GLY A 6 48.47 -26.36 14.26
N THR A 7 48.01 -27.60 14.21
CA THR A 7 46.73 -27.95 13.58
C THR A 7 45.56 -27.44 14.40
N ALA A 8 45.57 -27.55 15.73
CA ALA A 8 44.49 -27.01 16.56
C ALA A 8 44.36 -25.48 16.47
N VAL A 9 45.48 -24.75 16.33
CA VAL A 9 45.43 -23.30 16.08
C VAL A 9 44.88 -22.99 14.69
N SER A 10 45.27 -23.75 13.66
CA SER A 10 44.72 -23.60 12.30
C SER A 10 43.22 -23.93 12.24
N ASP A 11 42.78 -24.92 12.99
CA ASP A 11 41.38 -25.34 13.06
C ASP A 11 40.55 -24.30 13.82
N LEU A 12 41.08 -23.75 14.92
CA LEU A 12 40.46 -22.62 15.64
C LEU A 12 40.46 -21.32 14.82
N GLN A 13 41.49 -21.06 14.00
CA GLN A 13 41.50 -19.94 13.06
C GLN A 13 40.41 -20.12 11.99
N GLY A 14 40.24 -21.35 11.49
CA GLY A 14 39.18 -21.70 10.54
C GLY A 14 37.75 -21.60 11.13
N GLU A 15 37.59 -21.79 12.43
CA GLU A 15 36.30 -21.65 13.13
C GLU A 15 35.98 -20.18 13.48
N ILE A 16 37.01 -19.36 13.72
CA ILE A 16 36.91 -17.89 13.84
C ILE A 16 36.60 -17.24 12.48
N ASP A 17 37.23 -17.70 11.40
CA ASP A 17 36.92 -17.28 10.02
C ASP A 17 35.55 -17.84 9.56
N GLY A 18 35.14 -19.01 10.06
CA GLY A 18 33.83 -19.62 9.82
C GLY A 18 32.66 -18.89 10.49
N THR A 19 32.91 -18.11 11.53
CA THR A 19 31.89 -17.28 12.22
C THR A 19 31.88 -15.82 11.74
N THR A 20 32.71 -15.47 10.76
CA THR A 20 32.70 -14.14 10.10
C THR A 20 32.28 -14.19 8.64
N SER A 21 31.58 -15.25 8.23
CA SER A 21 30.96 -15.33 6.90
C SER A 21 29.64 -14.56 6.85
N TYR A 22 29.73 -13.23 6.88
CA TYR A 22 28.72 -12.35 6.27
C TYR A 22 28.71 -12.45 4.73
N VAL A 23 29.55 -13.30 4.12
CA VAL A 23 29.67 -13.41 2.67
C VAL A 23 28.55 -14.24 2.03
N ASP A 24 27.93 -15.16 2.76
CA ASP A 24 26.71 -15.86 2.30
C ASP A 24 25.44 -15.02 2.58
N GLY A 25 25.50 -14.19 3.62
CA GLY A 25 24.47 -13.20 3.94
C GLY A 25 24.34 -12.13 2.86
N LYS A 26 25.43 -11.74 2.18
CA LYS A 26 25.40 -10.74 1.09
C LYS A 26 24.57 -11.20 -0.11
N ALA A 27 24.68 -12.47 -0.52
CA ALA A 27 23.90 -13.01 -1.62
C ALA A 27 22.40 -13.14 -1.27
N LEU A 28 22.08 -13.40 0.01
CA LEU A 28 20.72 -13.42 0.52
C LEU A 28 20.16 -11.99 0.75
N LEU A 29 21.02 -11.00 1.03
CA LEU A 29 20.71 -9.58 1.16
C LEU A 29 20.39 -8.94 -0.19
N ASP A 30 21.22 -9.22 -1.20
CA ASP A 30 21.06 -8.74 -2.58
C ASP A 30 19.80 -9.38 -3.22
N ALA A 31 19.35 -10.55 -2.73
CA ALA A 31 18.08 -11.19 -3.10
C ALA A 31 16.83 -10.62 -2.36
N GLU A 32 17.01 -10.01 -1.18
CA GLU A 32 15.96 -9.33 -0.41
C GLU A 32 15.79 -7.85 -0.83
N GLU A 33 16.83 -7.21 -1.37
CA GLU A 33 16.80 -5.86 -1.97
C GLU A 33 15.73 -5.75 -3.07
N ASN A 34 15.42 -6.87 -3.74
CA ASN A 34 14.43 -6.93 -4.81
C ASN A 34 13.01 -7.31 -4.35
N LYS A 35 12.76 -7.42 -3.03
CA LYS A 35 11.42 -7.75 -2.47
C LYS A 35 10.64 -6.51 -2.06
N GLY A 36 10.80 -5.42 -2.80
CA GLY A 36 9.88 -4.28 -2.75
C GLY A 36 8.51 -4.67 -3.30
N SER A 37 7.60 -5.11 -2.43
CA SER A 37 6.22 -5.39 -2.84
C SER A 37 5.56 -4.07 -3.24
N SER A 38 5.07 -4.04 -4.47
CA SER A 38 4.55 -2.85 -5.11
C SER A 38 3.03 -2.94 -5.23
N LEU A 39 2.31 -1.97 -4.65
CA LEU A 39 0.86 -1.88 -4.76
C LEU A 39 0.50 -0.99 -5.95
N TYR A 40 -0.28 -1.52 -6.87
CA TYR A 40 -0.85 -0.75 -7.96
C TYR A 40 -1.99 0.12 -7.42
N ILE A 41 -1.84 1.43 -7.56
CA ILE A 41 -2.83 2.45 -7.24
C ILE A 41 -3.35 3.02 -8.58
N GLY A 42 -4.14 2.21 -9.29
CA GLY A 42 -4.67 2.54 -10.62
C GLY A 42 -3.80 2.04 -11.79
N PRO A 43 -4.18 2.33 -13.05
CA PRO A 43 -3.58 1.71 -14.24
C PRO A 43 -2.12 2.11 -14.52
N THR A 44 -1.59 3.15 -13.87
CA THR A 44 -0.25 3.69 -14.15
C THR A 44 0.58 4.07 -12.92
N GLN A 45 0.02 4.00 -11.70
CA GLN A 45 0.78 4.39 -10.50
C GLN A 45 1.05 3.16 -9.63
N THR A 46 2.33 2.95 -9.34
CA THR A 46 2.80 1.87 -8.49
C THR A 46 3.47 2.51 -7.28
N SER A 47 2.99 2.18 -6.08
CA SER A 47 3.59 2.63 -4.82
C SER A 47 4.23 1.45 -4.12
N GLN A 48 5.51 1.56 -3.78
CA GLN A 48 6.17 0.56 -2.95
C GLN A 48 5.70 0.72 -1.50
N PHE A 49 5.30 -0.38 -0.87
CA PHE A 49 4.82 -0.39 0.53
C PHE A 49 5.59 -1.38 1.41
N ALA A 50 6.30 -2.33 0.80
CA ALA A 50 7.26 -3.16 1.51
C ALA A 50 8.66 -2.68 1.17
N PHE A 51 9.45 -2.50 2.22
CA PHE A 51 10.87 -2.17 2.12
C PHE A 51 11.65 -3.30 2.77
N SER A 52 12.80 -3.63 2.19
CA SER A 52 13.65 -4.67 2.76
C SER A 52 14.38 -4.13 4.01
N GLY A 53 14.68 -5.00 4.97
CA GLY A 53 15.50 -4.62 6.13
C GLY A 53 16.91 -4.17 5.74
N THR A 54 17.32 -4.49 4.52
CA THR A 54 18.62 -4.20 3.91
C THR A 54 18.64 -2.79 3.33
N ASP A 55 17.52 -2.31 2.79
CA ASP A 55 17.31 -0.89 2.43
C ASP A 55 17.37 0.02 3.65
N LEU A 56 16.75 -0.42 4.76
CA LEU A 56 16.72 0.36 6.01
C LEU A 56 18.08 0.36 6.71
N LEU A 57 18.69 -0.81 6.90
CA LEU A 57 19.85 -0.98 7.78
C LEU A 57 21.19 -1.05 7.02
N GLY A 58 21.16 -1.21 5.70
CA GLY A 58 22.33 -1.24 4.81
C GLY A 58 22.96 -2.62 4.66
N ALA A 59 23.69 -2.82 3.57
CA ALA A 59 24.43 -4.05 3.27
C ALA A 59 25.95 -3.89 3.50
N GLY A 60 26.60 -4.96 3.97
CA GLY A 60 28.06 -5.03 4.09
C GLY A 60 28.64 -4.04 5.11
N THR A 61 29.73 -3.36 4.73
CA THR A 61 30.52 -2.45 5.60
C THR A 61 29.73 -1.24 6.11
N ASN A 62 28.62 -0.88 5.45
CA ASN A 62 27.77 0.25 5.82
C ASN A 62 26.54 -0.17 6.65
N ASN A 63 26.48 -1.43 7.10
CA ASN A 63 25.41 -1.89 7.96
C ASN A 63 25.54 -1.27 9.35
N VAL A 64 24.41 -0.79 9.91
CA VAL A 64 24.37 -0.19 11.26
C VAL A 64 24.93 -1.13 12.32
N TYR A 65 24.66 -2.44 12.24
CA TYR A 65 25.17 -3.42 13.19
C TYR A 65 26.68 -3.57 13.12
N PHE A 66 27.26 -3.54 11.92
CA PHE A 66 28.71 -3.60 11.75
C PHE A 66 29.41 -2.34 12.27
N ILE A 67 28.77 -1.17 12.06
CA ILE A 67 29.24 0.11 12.61
C ILE A 67 29.20 0.09 14.14
N LEU A 68 28.12 -0.41 14.75
CA LEU A 68 28.01 -0.53 16.20
C LEU A 68 29.00 -1.54 16.79
N ASP A 69 29.20 -2.68 16.15
CA ASP A 69 30.16 -3.71 16.59
C ASP A 69 31.61 -3.19 16.55
N LYS A 70 31.98 -2.50 15.47
CA LYS A 70 33.26 -1.79 15.38
C LYS A 70 33.43 -0.75 16.48
N CYS A 71 32.40 0.03 16.78
CA CYS A 71 32.42 1.01 17.85
C CYS A 71 32.67 0.35 19.22
N ILE A 72 31.97 -0.74 19.51
CA ILE A 72 32.16 -1.53 20.75
C ILE A 72 33.59 -2.07 20.84
N SER A 73 34.15 -2.59 19.74
CA SER A 73 35.52 -3.10 19.71
C SER A 73 36.57 -2.00 19.97
N MET A 74 36.39 -0.81 19.40
CA MET A 74 37.31 0.32 19.59
C MET A 74 37.24 0.89 21.01
N VAL A 75 36.04 0.95 21.61
CA VAL A 75 35.86 1.35 23.01
C VAL A 75 36.53 0.35 23.95
N LYS A 76 36.44 -0.96 23.67
CA LYS A 76 37.15 -1.99 24.45
C LYS A 76 38.68 -1.88 24.32
N ASN A 77 39.18 -1.48 23.16
CA ASN A 77 40.61 -1.33 22.87
C ASN A 77 41.18 0.03 23.30
N GLY A 78 40.35 0.98 23.74
CA GLY A 78 40.80 2.30 24.20
C GLY A 78 41.27 3.24 23.07
N ASP A 79 40.91 2.95 21.80
CA ASP A 79 41.31 3.76 20.65
C ASP A 79 40.37 4.98 20.49
N THR A 80 40.82 6.10 21.05
CA THR A 80 40.08 7.38 21.01
C THR A 80 40.20 8.11 19.67
N ALA A 81 41.23 7.81 18.86
CA ALA A 81 41.41 8.42 17.56
C ALA A 81 40.48 7.79 16.50
N GLY A 82 40.35 6.46 16.51
CA GLY A 82 39.41 5.74 15.65
C GLY A 82 37.94 6.05 15.97
N LEU A 83 37.63 6.30 17.25
CA LEU A 83 36.28 6.63 17.71
C LEU A 83 35.74 7.94 17.09
N SER A 84 36.59 8.93 16.87
CA SER A 84 36.18 10.20 16.26
C SER A 84 35.74 10.04 14.81
N GLY A 85 36.38 9.14 14.05
CA GLY A 85 35.93 8.80 12.68
C GLY A 85 34.60 8.04 12.69
N MET A 86 34.41 7.18 13.69
CA MET A 86 33.21 6.36 13.85
C MET A 86 31.93 7.17 14.11
N ILE A 87 32.05 8.33 14.76
CA ILE A 87 30.91 9.25 14.96
C ILE A 87 30.39 9.74 13.60
N GLY A 88 31.26 10.00 12.62
CA GLY A 88 30.85 10.39 11.27
C GLY A 88 30.11 9.29 10.53
N ASP A 89 30.55 8.03 10.69
CA ASP A 89 29.88 6.87 10.12
C ASP A 89 28.50 6.63 10.75
N LEU A 90 28.37 6.81 12.07
CA LEU A 90 27.09 6.75 12.79
C LEU A 90 26.13 7.87 12.36
N GLN A 91 26.63 9.09 12.19
CA GLN A 91 25.83 10.21 11.68
C GLN A 91 25.33 9.95 10.25
N SER A 92 26.17 9.35 9.41
CA SER A 92 25.80 8.97 8.04
C SER A 92 24.73 7.87 8.04
N ALA A 93 24.87 6.87 8.92
CA ALA A 93 23.86 5.84 9.11
C ALA A 93 22.53 6.42 9.63
N GLN A 94 22.58 7.36 10.57
CA GLN A 94 21.40 8.07 11.07
C GLN A 94 20.70 8.86 9.95
N SER A 95 21.47 9.56 9.12
CA SER A 95 20.94 10.33 7.98
C SER A 95 20.21 9.42 6.99
N ARG A 96 20.74 8.22 6.71
CA ARG A 96 20.08 7.23 5.86
C ARG A 96 18.73 6.79 6.41
N VAL A 97 18.66 6.48 7.71
CA VAL A 97 17.40 6.10 8.36
C VAL A 97 16.38 7.24 8.30
N LEU A 98 16.81 8.50 8.51
CA LEU A 98 15.95 9.67 8.36
C LEU A 98 15.43 9.85 6.92
N CYS A 99 16.29 9.64 5.92
CA CYS A 99 15.90 9.71 4.51
C CYS A 99 14.82 8.67 4.18
N PHE A 100 15.02 7.45 4.68
CA PHE A 100 14.05 6.37 4.52
C PHE A 100 12.72 6.67 5.23
N GLN A 101 12.75 7.19 6.47
CA GLN A 101 11.55 7.63 7.18
C GLN A 101 10.81 8.75 6.42
N THR A 102 11.55 9.68 5.83
CA THR A 102 11.00 10.76 5.01
C THR A 102 10.32 10.19 3.75
N ASN A 103 10.92 9.18 3.11
CA ASN A 103 10.33 8.50 1.96
C ASN A 103 9.01 7.79 2.31
N ILE A 104 8.96 7.10 3.46
CA ILE A 104 7.73 6.52 3.99
C ILE A 104 6.68 7.61 4.22
N GLY A 105 7.04 8.73 4.83
CA GLY A 105 6.13 9.85 5.06
C GLY A 105 5.58 10.45 3.77
N ALA A 106 6.41 10.60 2.74
CA ALA A 106 5.97 11.06 1.42
C ALA A 106 5.00 10.08 0.76
N THR A 107 5.25 8.77 0.92
CA THR A 107 4.38 7.70 0.42
C THR A 107 3.04 7.69 1.16
N MET A 108 3.04 7.84 2.49
CA MET A 108 1.81 7.97 3.29
C MET A 108 0.97 9.16 2.85
N ASN A 109 1.59 10.34 2.68
CA ASN A 109 0.89 11.54 2.17
C ASN A 109 0.28 11.30 0.78
N THR A 110 1.00 10.60 -0.09
CA THR A 110 0.48 10.24 -1.42
C THR A 110 -0.71 9.29 -1.31
N MET A 111 -0.66 8.29 -0.44
CA MET A 111 -1.77 7.37 -0.18
C MET A 111 -3.00 8.09 0.38
N GLU A 112 -2.82 9.00 1.33
CA GLU A 112 -3.91 9.82 1.88
C GLU A 112 -4.56 10.71 0.81
N LEU A 113 -3.74 11.38 -0.03
CA LEU A 113 -4.24 12.19 -1.15
C LEU A 113 -5.06 11.36 -2.13
N ILE A 114 -4.58 10.17 -2.48
CA ILE A 114 -5.29 9.28 -3.39
C ILE A 114 -6.59 8.78 -2.75
N GLY A 115 -6.58 8.41 -1.47
CA GLY A 115 -7.79 8.02 -0.72
C GLY A 115 -8.84 9.14 -0.68
N SER A 116 -8.42 10.39 -0.47
CA SER A 116 -9.30 11.56 -0.52
C SER A 116 -9.92 11.74 -1.92
N ARG A 117 -9.10 11.63 -2.98
CA ARG A 117 -9.59 11.68 -4.37
C ARG A 117 -10.57 10.56 -4.68
N TYR A 118 -10.32 9.32 -4.27
CA TYR A 118 -11.25 8.21 -4.48
C TYR A 118 -12.58 8.43 -3.77
N THR A 119 -12.56 8.95 -2.54
CA THR A 119 -13.79 9.32 -1.81
C THR A 119 -14.56 10.40 -2.57
N SER A 120 -13.88 11.44 -3.03
CA SER A 120 -14.49 12.52 -3.83
C SER A 120 -15.07 12.02 -5.15
N SER A 121 -14.33 11.19 -5.90
CA SER A 121 -14.84 10.57 -7.13
C SER A 121 -16.04 9.69 -6.85
N THR A 122 -16.03 8.91 -5.78
CA THR A 122 -17.17 8.06 -5.39
C THR A 122 -18.41 8.89 -5.08
N LEU A 123 -18.27 10.01 -4.38
CA LEU A 123 -19.37 10.94 -4.12
C LEU A 123 -19.88 11.55 -5.43
N ASN A 124 -18.99 12.02 -6.30
CA ASN A 124 -19.36 12.59 -7.58
C ASN A 124 -20.08 11.58 -8.49
N TYR A 125 -19.61 10.33 -8.55
CA TYR A 125 -20.28 9.28 -9.30
C TYR A 125 -21.66 8.94 -8.71
N LYS A 126 -21.81 8.96 -7.39
CA LYS A 126 -23.11 8.77 -6.75
C LYS A 126 -24.07 9.93 -7.05
N GLU A 127 -23.60 11.17 -7.02
CA GLU A 127 -24.39 12.34 -7.40
C GLU A 127 -24.82 12.26 -8.86
N MET A 128 -23.89 12.01 -9.78
CA MET A 128 -24.20 11.82 -11.22
C MET A 128 -25.19 10.67 -11.46
N GLN A 129 -25.04 9.57 -10.71
CA GLN A 129 -25.98 8.45 -10.78
C GLN A 129 -27.36 8.82 -10.24
N SER A 130 -27.43 9.52 -9.10
CA SER A 130 -28.70 10.00 -8.53
C SER A 130 -29.39 10.93 -9.50
N ASP A 131 -28.71 11.95 -10.01
CA ASP A 131 -29.27 12.92 -10.96
C ASP A 131 -29.80 12.24 -12.23
N ALA A 132 -29.07 11.26 -12.76
CA ALA A 132 -29.49 10.53 -13.96
C ALA A 132 -30.69 9.60 -13.72
N ILE A 133 -30.76 8.93 -12.55
CA ILE A 133 -31.83 7.98 -12.22
C ILE A 133 -33.08 8.72 -11.73
N ASP A 134 -32.93 9.74 -10.89
CA ASP A 134 -34.03 10.49 -10.29
C ASP A 134 -34.83 11.26 -11.37
N ALA A 135 -34.15 11.79 -12.39
CA ALA A 135 -34.80 12.43 -13.54
C ALA A 135 -35.69 11.45 -14.32
N ASP A 136 -35.19 10.25 -14.62
CA ASP A 136 -35.94 9.21 -15.33
C ASP A 136 -37.09 8.66 -14.48
N MET A 137 -36.86 8.41 -13.18
CA MET A 137 -37.92 7.92 -12.29
C MET A 137 -39.11 8.89 -12.18
N ALA A 138 -38.88 10.19 -12.12
CA ALA A 138 -39.95 11.19 -12.07
C ALA A 138 -40.77 11.22 -13.38
N GLU A 139 -40.11 11.12 -14.53
CA GLU A 139 -40.75 11.06 -15.84
C GLU A 139 -41.54 9.75 -16.01
N ALA A 140 -40.93 8.60 -15.69
CA ALA A 140 -41.57 7.29 -15.74
C ALA A 140 -42.81 7.23 -14.83
N TYR A 141 -42.74 7.79 -13.61
CA TYR A 141 -43.87 7.86 -12.71
C TYR A 141 -45.00 8.76 -13.23
N THR A 142 -44.67 9.89 -13.84
CA THR A 142 -45.63 10.83 -14.45
C THR A 142 -46.33 10.18 -15.65
N ASN A 143 -45.55 9.51 -16.52
CA ASN A 143 -46.06 8.78 -17.67
C ASN A 143 -46.96 7.62 -17.24
N PHE A 144 -46.55 6.85 -16.23
CA PHE A 144 -47.36 5.78 -15.66
C PHE A 144 -48.67 6.30 -15.06
N THR A 145 -48.63 7.41 -14.32
CA THR A 145 -49.83 8.01 -13.70
C THR A 145 -50.79 8.52 -14.77
N THR A 146 -50.26 9.13 -15.84
CA THR A 146 -51.05 9.60 -16.99
C THR A 146 -51.70 8.41 -17.72
N ALA A 147 -50.95 7.34 -17.98
CA ALA A 147 -51.51 6.14 -18.59
C ALA A 147 -52.60 5.51 -17.71
N LYS A 148 -52.40 5.48 -16.38
CA LYS A 148 -53.37 4.98 -15.41
C LYS A 148 -54.65 5.81 -15.39
N THR A 149 -54.55 7.14 -15.36
CA THR A 149 -55.73 8.02 -15.36
C THR A 149 -56.51 7.88 -16.65
N VAL A 150 -55.85 7.89 -17.82
CA VAL A 150 -56.50 7.66 -19.12
C VAL A 150 -57.18 6.30 -19.17
N TYR A 151 -56.52 5.23 -18.71
CA TYR A 151 -57.11 3.89 -18.67
C TYR A 151 -58.36 3.84 -17.78
N SER A 152 -58.31 4.44 -16.59
CA SER A 152 -59.45 4.49 -15.68
C SER A 152 -60.62 5.31 -16.23
N ALA A 153 -60.34 6.42 -16.93
CA ALA A 153 -61.36 7.23 -17.59
C ALA A 153 -62.01 6.47 -18.76
N ALA A 154 -61.22 5.77 -19.57
CA ALA A 154 -61.72 4.93 -20.66
C ALA A 154 -62.62 3.79 -20.13
N LEU A 155 -62.23 3.16 -19.02
CA LEU A 155 -63.04 2.12 -18.37
C LEU A 155 -64.36 2.67 -17.83
N ALA A 156 -64.34 3.84 -17.17
CA ALA A 156 -65.54 4.50 -16.66
C ALA A 156 -66.49 4.90 -17.81
N ALA A 157 -65.97 5.51 -18.87
CA ALA A 157 -66.75 5.86 -20.05
C ALA A 157 -67.35 4.62 -20.74
N GLY A 158 -66.59 3.54 -20.86
CA GLY A 158 -67.09 2.26 -21.38
C GLY A 158 -68.21 1.67 -20.52
N ALA A 159 -68.08 1.71 -19.19
CA ALA A 159 -69.12 1.24 -18.28
C ALA A 159 -70.41 2.07 -18.38
N GLU A 160 -70.31 3.40 -18.53
CA GLU A 160 -71.44 4.30 -18.71
C GLU A 160 -72.17 4.09 -20.04
N ILE A 161 -71.41 3.92 -21.15
CA ILE A 161 -71.97 3.58 -22.46
C ILE A 161 -72.74 2.25 -22.40
N VAL A 162 -72.16 1.22 -21.76
CA VAL A 162 -72.82 -0.08 -21.62
C VAL A 162 -74.11 0.04 -20.81
N GLN A 163 -74.11 0.80 -19.70
CA GLN A 163 -75.33 1.01 -18.91
C GLN A 163 -76.44 1.74 -19.66
N ILE A 164 -76.11 2.77 -20.46
CA ILE A 164 -77.11 3.50 -21.26
C ILE A 164 -77.70 2.58 -22.34
N SER A 165 -76.86 1.79 -23.03
CA SER A 165 -77.32 0.90 -24.11
C SER A 165 -78.29 -0.20 -23.65
N LEU A 166 -78.12 -0.71 -22.43
CA LEU A 166 -79.04 -1.69 -21.84
C LEU A 166 -80.39 -1.08 -21.45
N LEU A 167 -80.42 0.20 -21.04
CA LEU A 167 -81.68 0.92 -20.78
C LEU A 167 -82.41 1.29 -22.07
N ASP A 168 -81.68 1.55 -23.15
CA ASP A 168 -82.25 1.86 -24.47
C ASP A 168 -82.82 0.62 -25.17
N PHE A 169 -82.28 -0.58 -24.89
CA PHE A 169 -82.80 -1.85 -25.41
C PHE A 169 -84.12 -2.31 -24.77
N LEU A 170 -84.53 -1.71 -23.64
CA LEU A 170 -85.75 -2.07 -22.90
C LEU A 170 -86.94 -1.12 -23.15
N LYS A 171 -86.81 -0.18 -24.09
CA LYS A 171 -87.93 0.60 -24.66
C LYS A 171 -88.34 0.05 -26.01
#